data_AF-A0A520T5T3-F1
#
_entry.id   AF-A0A520T5T3-F1
#
_cell.length_a   1.000
_cell.length_b   1.000
_cell.length_c   1.000
_cell.angle_alpha   90.00
_cell.angle_beta   90.00
_cell.angle_gamma   90.00
#
_symmetry.space_group_name_H-M   'P 1'
#
loop_
_entity.id
_entity.type
_entity.pdbx_description
1 polymer ?
#
loop_
_entity_poly.entity_id
_entity_poly.type
_entity_poly.pdbx_seq_one_letter_code
_entity_poly.pdbx_strand_id
1 'polypeptide(L)' 'MKKKGFIPLNTNWFDRLFIGVISYVALQLFWMRFIESFASINFSIGIGIVWIAFVIWKG' A
#
# COMPACT_ATOMS: atom_id res chain seq x y z
N MET A 1 4.00 11.46 33.82
CA MET A 1 4.64 10.24 33.30
C MET A 1 3.58 9.25 32.85
N LYS A 2 3.81 8.58 31.70
CA LYS A 2 3.04 7.49 31.06
C LYS A 2 1.55 7.76 30.74
N LYS A 3 1.25 8.00 29.45
CA LYS A 3 -0.05 7.66 28.87
C LYS A 3 -0.01 6.20 28.36
N LYS A 4 -0.82 5.33 28.97
CA LYS A 4 -1.12 3.97 28.52
C LYS A 4 -2.06 4.04 27.30
N GLY A 5 -1.61 3.54 26.15
CA GLY A 5 -2.46 3.11 25.04
C GLY A 5 -2.26 1.60 24.85
N PHE A 6 -3.32 0.88 24.52
CA PHE A 6 -3.48 -0.58 24.72
C PHE A 6 -2.56 -1.46 23.86
N ILE A 7 -1.96 -0.95 22.77
CA ILE A 7 -0.85 -1.57 22.05
C ILE A 7 0.13 -0.45 21.66
N PRO A 8 1.34 -0.39 22.23
CA PRO A 8 2.34 0.62 21.90
C PRO A 8 3.09 0.19 20.63
N LEU A 9 2.38 0.01 19.52
CA LEU A 9 3.07 -0.12 18.24
C LEU A 9 3.41 1.29 17.80
N ASN A 10 4.70 1.60 17.87
CA ASN A 10 5.31 2.62 17.05
C ASN A 10 4.96 2.26 15.61
N THR A 11 3.93 2.89 15.01
CA THR A 11 3.75 2.83 13.56
C THR A 11 4.96 3.56 12.98
N ASN A 12 6.04 2.80 12.86
CA ASN A 12 7.30 3.20 12.30
C ASN A 12 7.04 3.52 10.83
N TRP A 13 7.87 4.37 10.24
CA TRP A 13 7.79 4.65 8.81
C TRP A 13 7.85 3.35 7.96
N PHE A 14 8.50 2.31 8.50
CA PHE A 14 8.54 0.96 7.94
C PHE A 14 7.19 0.23 7.91
N ASP A 15 6.34 0.38 8.93
CA ASP A 15 5.02 -0.26 8.99
C ASP A 15 4.07 0.34 7.93
N ARG A 16 4.18 1.67 7.73
CA ARG A 16 3.48 2.41 6.67
C ARG A 16 3.93 1.99 5.27
N LEU A 17 5.24 1.83 5.08
CA LEU A 17 5.83 1.34 3.83
C LEU A 17 5.39 -0.11 3.57
N PHE A 18 5.41 -0.97 4.59
CA PHE A 18 5.03 -2.37 4.47
C PHE A 18 3.55 -2.54 4.07
N ILE A 19 2.64 -1.79 4.72
CA ILE A 19 1.21 -1.77 4.36
C ILE A 19 0.99 -1.21 2.95
N GLY A 20 1.71 -0.16 2.57
CA GLY A 20 1.65 0.39 1.20
C GLY A 20 2.09 -0.63 0.14
N VAL A 21 3.21 -1.33 0.38
CA VAL A 21 3.75 -2.34 -0.54
C VAL A 21 2.84 -3.56 -0.63
N ILE A 22 2.33 -4.09 0.48
CA ILE A 22 1.40 -5.24 0.45
C ILE A 22 0.09 -4.86 -0.25
N SER A 23 -0.46 -3.68 0.03
CA SER A 23 -1.65 -3.15 -0.65
C SER A 23 -1.43 -3.05 -2.16
N TYR A 24 -0.26 -2.58 -2.59
CA TYR A 24 0.10 -2.50 -4.00
C TYR A 24 0.20 -3.87 -4.66
N VAL A 25 0.90 -4.82 -4.03
CA VAL A 25 1.04 -6.18 -4.57
C VAL A 25 -0.33 -6.85 -4.69
N ALA A 26 -1.20 -6.70 -3.69
CA ALA A 26 -2.57 -7.21 -3.75
C ALA A 26 -3.36 -6.58 -4.92
N LEU A 27 -3.22 -5.27 -5.14
CA LEU A 27 -3.86 -4.57 -6.25
C LEU A 27 -3.32 -5.04 -7.61
N GLN A 28 -2.01 -5.26 -7.74
CA GLN A 28 -1.42 -5.80 -8.97
C GLN A 28 -1.88 -7.23 -9.27
N LEU A 29 -1.93 -8.10 -8.26
CA LEU A 29 -2.43 -9.46 -8.42
C LEU A 29 -3.92 -9.47 -8.81
N PHE A 30 -4.72 -8.60 -8.19
CA PHE A 30 -6.11 -8.40 -8.58
C PHE A 30 -6.22 -7.88 -10.03
N TRP A 31 -5.32 -6.99 -10.43
CA TRP A 31 -5.29 -6.45 -11.78
C TRP A 31 -4.95 -7.51 -12.82
N MET A 32 -3.88 -8.28 -12.62
CA MET A 32 -3.51 -9.40 -13.51
C MET A 32 -4.66 -10.39 -13.63
N ARG A 33 -5.39 -10.62 -12.53
CA ARG A 33 -6.49 -11.58 -12.50
C ARG A 33 -7.75 -11.11 -13.22
N PHE A 34 -8.12 -9.84 -13.11
CA PHE A 34 -9.45 -9.36 -13.53
C PHE A 34 -9.43 -8.23 -14.57
N ILE A 35 -8.39 -7.41 -14.59
CA ILE A 35 -8.35 -6.13 -15.34
C ILE A 35 -7.34 -6.20 -16.50
N GLU A 36 -6.46 -7.19 -16.53
CA GLU A 36 -5.46 -7.39 -17.59
C GLU A 36 -6.07 -7.44 -19.00
N SER A 37 -7.28 -7.99 -19.13
CA SER A 37 -8.00 -8.01 -20.42
C SER A 37 -8.50 -6.63 -20.89
N PHE A 38 -8.57 -5.64 -20.00
CA PHE A 38 -9.09 -4.30 -20.29
C PHE A 38 -7.98 -3.24 -20.32
N ALA A 39 -6.95 -3.39 -19.49
CA ALA A 39 -5.87 -2.44 -19.39
C ALA A 39 -4.55 -3.15 -19.09
N SER A 40 -3.53 -2.84 -19.91
CA SER A 40 -2.17 -3.38 -19.78
C SER A 40 -1.60 -3.14 -18.38
N ILE A 41 -0.83 -4.12 -17.89
CA ILE A 41 -0.19 -4.10 -16.57
C ILE A 41 0.64 -2.83 -16.30
N ASN A 42 1.15 -2.19 -17.35
CA ASN A 42 1.89 -0.92 -17.29
C ASN A 42 1.07 0.22 -16.65
N PHE A 43 -0.24 0.25 -16.88
CA PHE A 43 -1.14 1.23 -16.23
C PHE A 43 -1.33 0.93 -14.74
N SER A 44 -1.42 -0.36 -14.39
CA SER A 44 -1.52 -0.81 -12.99
C SER A 44 -0.27 -0.45 -12.20
N ILE A 45 0.92 -0.61 -12.80
CA ILE A 45 2.20 -0.21 -12.22
C ILE A 45 2.20 1.30 -11.94
N GLY A 46 1.80 2.13 -12.92
CA GLY A 46 1.73 3.58 -12.75
C GLY A 46 0.80 4.02 -11.61
N ILE A 47 -0.43 3.51 -11.59
CA ILE A 47 -1.43 3.80 -10.55
C ILE A 47 -0.95 3.34 -9.18
N GLY A 48 -0.35 2.16 -9.11
CA GLY A 48 0.01 1.59 -7.84
C GLY A 48 1.29 2.20 -7.24
N ILE A 49 2.21 2.76 -8.04
CA ILE A 49 3.31 3.60 -7.53
C ILE A 49 2.75 4.87 -6.88
N VAL A 50 1.78 5.52 -7.52
CA VAL A 50 1.07 6.69 -6.95
C VAL A 50 0.33 6.30 -5.66
N TRP A 51 -0.27 5.11 -5.63
CA TRP A 51 -0.95 4.57 -4.45
C TRP A 51 0.01 4.35 -3.27
N ILE A 52 1.18 3.74 -3.51
CA ILE A 52 2.22 3.58 -2.48
C ILE A 52 2.68 4.93 -1.96
N ALA A 53 2.98 5.88 -2.86
CA ALA A 53 3.40 7.22 -2.47
C ALA A 53 2.32 7.92 -1.63
N PHE A 54 1.05 7.76 -1.97
CA PHE A 54 -0.07 8.30 -1.21
C PHE A 54 -0.21 7.66 0.18
N VAL A 55 -0.10 6.33 0.28
CA VAL A 55 -0.17 5.60 1.57
C VAL A 55 0.98 6.02 2.50
N ILE A 56 2.19 6.23 1.95
CA ILE A 56 3.36 6.69 2.71
C ILE A 56 3.19 8.16 3.16
N TRP A 57 2.61 9.02 2.30
CA TRP A 57 2.49 10.46 2.59
C TRP A 57 1.34 10.79 3.55
N LYS A 58 0.24 10.04 3.49
CA LYS A 58 -0.92 10.21 4.38
C LYS A 58 -0.87 9.37 5.66
N GLY A 59 -0.09 8.29 5.65
CA GLY A 59 0.09 7.39 6.79
C GLY A 59 0.74 8.11 7.95
#